data_AF-A0A218QTK7-F1
#
_entry.id   AF-A0A218QTK7-F1
#
_cell.length_a   1.000
_cell.length_b   1.000
_cell.length_c   1.000
_cell.angle_alpha   90.00
_cell.angle_beta   90.00
_cell.angle_gamma   90.00
#
_symmetry.space_group_name_H-M   'P 1'
#
loop_
_entity.id
_entity.type
_entity.pdbx_description
1 polymer ?
#
loop_
_entity_poly.entity_id
_entity_poly.type
_entity_poly.pdbx_seq_one_letter_code
_entity_poly.pdbx_strand_id
1 'polypeptide(L)'
;MSYLAQATLAKYSFEAVELWTQLESAQTSEEEEAILKALWENQKNQETSTDTQAELALQLDAEIVGIKARLEHLVEIHKTALDRLQRWRLSLDSTLLYFHSTGVLPDKLVGKSRHITIKENPPSCEVLIPTEELPQEYINRKEVVTPDKKRIIADWKKGIPVDGTHIERKRKVEYGIIAKNIQDVQDNHQKRNGKKKVSAVK
;
A
#
# COMPACT_ATOMS: atom_id res chain seq x y z
N MET A 1 0.15 -19.42 17.04
CA MET A 1 1.15 -19.62 15.97
C MET A 1 2.22 -18.53 16.01
N SER A 2 1.93 -17.26 15.72
CA SER A 2 2.94 -16.17 15.71
C SER A 2 3.71 -15.98 17.03
N TYR A 3 3.04 -16.05 18.18
CA TYR A 3 3.68 -15.88 19.49
C TYR A 3 4.71 -16.98 19.80
N LEU A 4 4.40 -18.22 19.38
CA LEU A 4 5.28 -19.37 19.62
C LEU A 4 6.57 -19.25 18.80
N ALA A 5 6.45 -18.93 17.51
CA ALA A 5 7.61 -18.76 16.65
C ALA A 5 8.54 -17.62 17.13
N GLN A 6 7.96 -16.54 17.69
CA GLN A 6 8.74 -15.41 18.20
C GLN A 6 9.47 -15.80 19.49
N ALA A 7 8.77 -16.49 20.38
CA ALA A 7 9.34 -16.98 21.63
C ALA A 7 10.47 -18.00 21.40
N THR A 8 10.34 -18.88 20.40
CA THR A 8 11.38 -19.88 20.09
C THR A 8 12.65 -19.23 19.56
N LEU A 9 12.54 -18.30 18.60
CA LEU A 9 13.72 -17.62 18.05
C LEU A 9 14.42 -16.79 19.13
N ALA A 10 13.65 -16.09 19.96
CA ALA A 10 14.18 -15.33 21.07
C ALA A 10 14.92 -16.25 22.06
N LYS A 11 14.30 -17.37 22.46
CA LYS A 11 14.89 -18.36 23.35
C LYS A 11 16.25 -18.84 22.82
N TYR A 12 16.30 -19.34 21.59
CA TYR A 12 17.55 -19.86 21.03
C TYR A 12 18.61 -18.76 20.84
N SER A 13 18.19 -17.52 20.58
CA SER A 13 19.10 -16.36 20.51
C SER A 13 19.74 -16.06 21.86
N PHE A 14 18.96 -16.09 22.94
CA PHE A 14 19.49 -15.92 24.29
C PHE A 14 20.41 -17.08 24.70
N GLU A 15 19.99 -18.32 24.46
CA GLU A 15 20.80 -19.51 24.74
C GLU A 15 22.13 -19.48 24.00
N ALA A 16 22.18 -18.91 22.78
CA ALA A 16 23.44 -18.78 22.05
C ALA A 16 24.41 -17.81 22.74
N VAL A 17 23.91 -16.66 23.21
CA VAL A 17 24.74 -15.70 23.95
C VAL A 17 25.30 -16.35 25.21
N GLU A 18 24.46 -17.07 25.97
CA GLU A 18 24.90 -17.76 27.18
C GLU A 18 25.98 -18.82 26.87
N LEU A 19 25.78 -19.65 25.85
CA LEU A 19 26.77 -20.66 25.47
C LEU A 19 28.09 -20.04 24.99
N TRP A 20 28.06 -18.91 24.27
CA TRP A 20 29.28 -18.18 23.91
C TRP A 20 30.01 -17.65 25.14
N THR A 21 29.30 -17.07 26.11
CA THR A 21 29.92 -16.60 27.36
C THR A 21 30.50 -17.75 28.19
N GLN A 22 29.85 -18.91 28.19
CA GLN A 22 30.36 -20.11 28.87
C GLN A 22 31.64 -20.62 28.20
N LEU A 23 31.69 -20.62 26.87
CA LEU A 23 32.88 -21.01 26.10
C LEU A 23 34.08 -20.10 26.41
N GLU A 24 33.86 -18.78 26.53
CA GLU A 24 34.92 -17.82 26.91
C GLU A 24 35.48 -18.06 28.31
N SER A 25 34.70 -18.70 29.19
CA SER A 25 35.07 -18.97 30.58
C SER A 25 35.49 -20.42 30.86
N ALA A 26 35.50 -21.29 29.84
CA ALA A 26 35.83 -22.69 29.98
C ALA A 26 37.30 -22.88 30.37
N GLN A 27 37.57 -23.81 31.30
CA GLN A 27 38.92 -24.03 31.83
C GLN A 27 39.49 -25.39 31.40
N THR A 28 38.64 -26.28 30.89
CA THR A 28 39.02 -27.64 30.51
C THR A 28 38.59 -27.95 29.08
N SER A 29 39.40 -28.77 28.40
CA SER A 29 39.11 -29.21 27.03
C SER A 29 37.82 -30.03 26.92
N GLU A 30 37.44 -30.76 27.96
CA GLU A 30 36.19 -31.55 27.97
C GLU A 30 34.94 -30.66 28.07
N GLU A 31 35.01 -29.58 28.86
CA GLU A 31 33.94 -28.57 28.94
C GLU A 31 33.80 -27.81 27.62
N GLU A 32 34.92 -27.42 27.00
CA GLU A 32 34.91 -26.75 25.69
C GLU A 32 34.23 -27.61 24.63
N GLU A 33 34.56 -28.90 24.53
CA GLU A 33 33.94 -29.81 23.56
C GLU A 33 32.43 -29.98 23.78
N ALA A 34 31.99 -30.01 25.04
CA ALA A 34 30.57 -30.10 25.38
C ALA A 34 29.82 -28.82 24.98
N ILE A 35 30.38 -27.64 25.28
CA ILE A 35 29.79 -26.34 24.92
C ILE A 35 29.75 -26.16 23.40
N LEU A 36 30.79 -26.56 22.68
CA LEU A 36 30.81 -26.53 21.22
C LEU A 36 29.70 -27.39 20.62
N LYS A 37 29.48 -28.61 21.12
CA LYS A 37 28.36 -29.46 20.66
C LYS A 37 27.01 -28.78 20.90
N ALA A 38 26.82 -28.16 22.06
CA ALA A 38 25.59 -27.42 22.37
C ALA A 38 25.40 -26.18 21.47
N LEU A 39 26.48 -25.47 21.13
CA LEU A 39 26.45 -24.35 20.19
C LEU A 39 26.01 -24.82 18.79
N TRP A 40 26.55 -25.94 18.30
CA TRP A 40 26.16 -26.52 17.01
C TRP A 40 24.68 -26.92 16.98
N GLU A 41 24.18 -27.54 18.05
CA GLU A 41 22.76 -27.91 18.15
C GLU A 41 21.86 -26.68 18.23
N ASN A 42 22.25 -25.68 19.00
CA ASN A 42 21.50 -24.43 19.11
C ASN A 42 21.48 -23.67 17.77
N GLN A 43 22.60 -23.62 17.03
CA GLN A 43 22.64 -23.02 15.69
C GLN A 43 21.63 -23.69 14.74
N LYS A 44 21.58 -25.02 14.73
CA LYS A 44 20.60 -25.76 13.90
C LYS A 44 19.14 -25.44 14.28
N ASN A 45 18.88 -25.27 15.58
CA ASN A 45 17.57 -24.88 16.08
C ASN A 45 17.23 -23.42 15.71
N GLN A 46 18.19 -22.50 15.73
CA GLN A 46 18.02 -21.11 15.28
C GLN A 46 17.72 -21.03 13.79
N GLU A 47 18.42 -21.81 12.95
CA GLU A 47 18.17 -21.89 11.50
C GLU A 47 16.70 -22.29 11.24
N THR A 48 16.26 -23.38 11.89
CA THR A 48 14.87 -23.86 11.78
C THR A 48 13.87 -22.80 12.27
N SER A 49 14.14 -22.14 13.40
CA SER A 49 13.26 -21.11 13.93
C SER A 49 13.23 -19.84 13.07
N THR A 50 14.31 -19.56 12.33
CA THR A 50 14.38 -18.44 11.38
C THR A 50 13.59 -18.75 10.12
N ASP A 51 13.73 -19.97 9.58
CA ASP A 51 12.98 -20.42 8.41
C ASP A 51 11.48 -20.43 8.68
N THR A 52 11.04 -20.95 9.83
CA THR A 52 9.61 -20.94 10.20
C THR A 52 9.03 -19.52 10.32
N GLN A 53 9.82 -18.55 10.81
CA GLN A 53 9.42 -17.13 10.85
C GLN A 53 9.28 -16.54 9.45
N ALA A 54 10.24 -16.83 8.57
CA ALA A 54 10.20 -16.37 7.19
C ALA A 54 9.02 -16.99 6.41
N GLU A 55 8.75 -18.28 6.60
CA GLU A 55 7.62 -18.97 5.98
C GLU A 55 6.28 -18.40 6.45
N LEU A 56 6.13 -18.16 7.76
CA LEU A 56 4.92 -17.54 8.31
C LEU A 56 4.71 -16.13 7.73
N ALA A 57 5.78 -15.34 7.59
CA ALA A 57 5.68 -14.03 6.95
C ALA A 57 5.23 -14.13 5.48
N LEU A 58 5.78 -15.08 4.72
CA LEU A 58 5.38 -15.32 3.32
C LEU A 58 3.93 -15.79 3.20
N GLN A 59 3.47 -16.65 4.13
CA GLN A 59 2.07 -17.07 4.18
C GLN A 59 1.15 -15.88 4.43
N LEU A 60 1.49 -15.02 5.40
CA LEU A 60 0.72 -13.81 5.68
C LEU A 60 0.68 -12.86 4.48
N ASP A 61 1.81 -12.67 3.79
CA ASP A 61 1.85 -11.86 2.57
C ASP A 61 0.94 -12.43 1.48
N ALA A 62 0.92 -13.76 1.29
CA ALA A 62 0.04 -14.43 0.34
C ALA A 62 -1.45 -14.28 0.72
N GLU A 63 -1.79 -14.44 2.00
CA GLU A 63 -3.15 -14.24 2.51
C GLU A 63 -3.61 -12.79 2.31
N ILE A 64 -2.75 -11.81 2.60
CA ILE A 64 -3.03 -10.38 2.37
C ILE A 64 -3.33 -10.13 0.89
N VAL A 65 -2.53 -10.68 -0.02
CA VAL A 65 -2.75 -10.55 -1.47
C VAL A 65 -4.08 -11.19 -1.87
N GLY A 66 -4.40 -12.38 -1.38
CA GLY A 66 -5.66 -13.06 -1.65
C GLY A 66 -6.88 -12.27 -1.15
N ILE A 67 -6.81 -11.73 0.06
CA ILE A 67 -7.88 -10.89 0.64
C ILE A 67 -8.07 -9.61 -0.17
N LYS A 68 -6.97 -8.94 -0.58
CA LYS A 68 -7.04 -7.74 -1.43
C LYS A 68 -7.71 -8.03 -2.77
N ALA A 69 -7.33 -9.11 -3.44
CA ALA A 69 -7.95 -9.51 -4.71
C ALA A 69 -9.46 -9.77 -4.56
N ARG A 70 -9.86 -10.42 -3.46
CA ARG A 70 -11.29 -10.64 -3.16
C ARG A 70 -12.03 -9.34 -2.91
N LEU A 71 -11.42 -8.39 -2.20
CA LEU A 71 -12.01 -7.08 -1.95
C LEU A 71 -12.19 -6.30 -3.26
N GLU A 72 -11.17 -6.26 -4.12
CA GLU A 72 -11.23 -5.60 -5.43
C GLU A 72 -12.36 -6.17 -6.29
N HIS A 73 -12.50 -7.50 -6.32
CA HIS A 73 -13.57 -8.16 -7.04
C HIS A 73 -14.97 -7.80 -6.51
N LEU A 74 -15.17 -7.77 -5.18
CA LEU A 74 -16.44 -7.36 -4.57
C LEU A 74 -16.79 -5.91 -4.89
N VAL A 75 -15.78 -5.02 -4.88
CA VAL A 75 -15.95 -3.62 -5.26
C VAL A 75 -16.41 -3.52 -6.72
N GLU A 76 -15.82 -4.30 -7.63
CA GLU A 76 -16.20 -4.31 -9.04
C GLU A 76 -17.62 -4.82 -9.28
N ILE A 77 -18.04 -5.88 -8.58
CA ILE A 77 -19.42 -6.39 -8.62
C ILE A 77 -20.40 -5.28 -8.22
N HIS A 78 -20.15 -4.62 -7.09
CA HIS A 78 -21.06 -3.59 -6.60
C HIS A 78 -21.04 -2.33 -7.46
N LYS A 79 -19.89 -1.94 -8.02
CA LYS A 79 -19.82 -0.86 -9.02
C LYS A 79 -20.70 -1.17 -10.23
N THR A 80 -20.60 -2.38 -10.77
CA THR A 80 -21.43 -2.81 -11.91
C THR A 80 -22.93 -2.75 -11.59
N ALA A 81 -23.31 -3.18 -10.39
CA ALA A 81 -24.70 -3.09 -9.93
C ALA A 81 -25.18 -1.63 -9.78
N LEU A 82 -24.34 -0.76 -9.22
CA LEU A 82 -24.62 0.67 -9.10
C LEU A 82 -24.77 1.33 -10.48
N ASP A 83 -23.87 1.06 -11.41
CA ASP A 83 -23.92 1.59 -12.76
C ASP A 83 -25.23 1.20 -13.47
N ARG A 84 -25.67 -0.05 -13.29
CA ARG A 84 -26.96 -0.51 -13.84
C ARG A 84 -28.12 0.29 -13.25
N LEU A 85 -28.16 0.50 -11.94
CA LEU A 85 -29.22 1.26 -11.28
C LEU A 85 -29.20 2.73 -11.71
N GLN A 86 -28.02 3.33 -11.86
CA GLN A 86 -27.86 4.69 -12.35
C GLN A 86 -28.35 4.83 -13.79
N ARG A 87 -28.00 3.89 -14.68
CA ARG A 87 -28.52 3.85 -16.05
C ARG A 87 -30.04 3.76 -16.09
N TRP A 88 -30.62 2.90 -15.25
CA TRP A 88 -32.07 2.79 -15.14
C TRP A 88 -32.72 4.08 -14.65
N ARG A 89 -32.11 4.75 -13.67
CA ARG A 89 -32.60 6.05 -13.17
C ARG A 89 -32.55 7.13 -14.27
N LEU A 90 -31.44 7.23 -14.99
CA LEU A 90 -31.27 8.16 -16.12
C LEU A 90 -32.26 7.84 -17.24
N SER A 91 -32.47 6.56 -17.55
CA SER A 91 -33.43 6.13 -18.55
C SER A 91 -34.86 6.54 -18.17
N LEU A 92 -35.23 6.39 -16.90
CA LEU A 92 -36.51 6.85 -16.37
C LEU A 92 -36.67 8.37 -16.55
N ASP A 93 -35.67 9.14 -16.12
CA ASP A 93 -35.72 10.61 -16.23
C ASP A 93 -35.76 11.06 -17.71
N SER A 94 -34.99 10.42 -18.58
CA SER A 94 -35.01 10.71 -20.03
C SER A 94 -36.36 10.42 -20.68
N THR A 95 -37.05 9.36 -20.24
CA THR A 95 -38.38 9.01 -20.74
C THR A 95 -39.41 10.05 -20.32
N LEU A 96 -39.34 10.53 -19.07
CA LEU A 96 -40.24 11.58 -18.58
C LEU A 96 -40.01 12.90 -19.32
N LEU A 97 -38.75 13.29 -19.54
CA LEU A 97 -38.41 14.48 -20.32
C LEU A 97 -38.89 14.37 -21.78
N TYR A 98 -38.74 13.20 -22.40
CA TYR A 98 -39.25 12.94 -23.75
C TYR A 98 -40.77 13.11 -23.84
N PHE A 99 -41.52 12.51 -22.91
CA PHE A 99 -42.98 12.68 -22.88
C PHE A 99 -43.41 14.13 -22.62
N HIS A 100 -42.66 14.87 -21.82
CA HIS A 100 -42.91 16.29 -21.65
C HIS A 100 -42.65 17.08 -22.94
N SER A 101 -41.53 16.84 -23.62
CA SER A 101 -41.18 17.51 -24.87
C SER A 101 -42.17 17.26 -26.02
N THR A 102 -42.85 16.11 -25.99
CA THR A 102 -43.89 15.74 -26.96
C THR A 102 -45.30 16.20 -26.53
N GLY A 103 -45.41 16.93 -25.42
CA GLY A 103 -46.68 17.48 -24.90
C GLY A 103 -47.56 16.46 -24.18
N VAL A 104 -47.08 15.23 -23.96
CA VAL A 104 -47.82 14.17 -23.26
C VAL A 104 -47.89 14.43 -21.76
N LEU A 105 -46.85 15.02 -21.17
CA LEU A 105 -46.79 15.35 -19.73
C LEU A 105 -46.70 16.86 -19.50
N PRO A 106 -47.47 17.42 -18.54
CA PRO A 106 -47.33 18.82 -18.12
C PRO A 106 -46.11 19.03 -17.20
N ASP A 107 -45.77 20.28 -16.91
CA ASP A 107 -44.63 20.64 -16.03
C ASP A 107 -44.74 20.08 -14.61
N LYS A 108 -45.96 19.83 -14.14
CA LYS A 108 -46.24 19.35 -12.79
C LYS A 108 -47.28 18.23 -12.80
N LEU A 109 -46.93 17.10 -12.23
CA LEU A 109 -47.80 15.94 -12.05
C LEU A 109 -47.93 15.61 -10.57
N VAL A 110 -49.15 15.37 -10.11
CA VAL A 110 -49.46 15.01 -8.71
C VAL A 110 -50.08 13.61 -8.69
N GLY A 111 -49.39 12.67 -8.05
CA GLY A 111 -49.91 11.34 -7.72
C GLY A 111 -50.49 11.30 -6.30
N LYS A 112 -50.87 10.10 -5.85
CA LYS A 112 -51.51 9.90 -4.52
C LYS A 112 -50.65 10.33 -3.33
N SER A 113 -49.33 10.14 -3.41
CA SER A 113 -48.39 10.44 -2.33
C SER A 113 -47.11 11.14 -2.78
N ARG A 114 -46.94 11.40 -4.08
CA ARG A 114 -45.72 11.94 -4.68
C ARG A 114 -46.08 12.87 -5.83
N HIS A 115 -45.17 13.76 -6.19
CA HIS A 115 -45.30 14.64 -7.34
C HIS A 115 -44.01 14.64 -8.16
N ILE A 116 -44.15 14.94 -9.46
CA ILE A 116 -43.04 15.13 -10.40
C ILE A 116 -43.13 16.57 -10.89
N THR A 117 -42.01 17.29 -10.87
CA THR A 117 -41.91 18.64 -11.43
C THR A 117 -40.74 18.67 -12.41
N ILE A 118 -40.99 19.15 -13.62
CA ILE A 118 -39.97 19.39 -14.62
C ILE A 118 -39.52 20.84 -14.47
N LYS A 119 -38.21 21.05 -14.40
CA LYS A 119 -37.58 22.36 -14.21
C LYS A 119 -36.35 22.46 -15.10
N GLU A 120 -36.07 23.66 -15.55
CA GLU A 120 -34.80 23.96 -16.21
C GLU A 120 -33.69 24.07 -15.17
N ASN A 121 -32.52 23.50 -15.50
CA ASN A 121 -31.32 23.75 -14.72
C ASN A 121 -30.84 25.19 -14.97
N PRO A 122 -30.18 25.82 -13.98
CA PRO A 122 -29.51 27.10 -14.22
C PRO A 122 -28.50 26.96 -15.37
N PRO A 123 -28.23 28.04 -16.11
CA PRO A 123 -27.32 28.01 -17.24
C PRO A 123 -25.91 27.63 -16.77
N SER A 124 -25.30 26.66 -17.45
CA SER A 124 -23.87 26.35 -17.32
C SER A 124 -23.12 27.13 -18.40
N CYS A 125 -21.99 27.74 -18.03
CA CYS A 125 -21.15 28.50 -18.96
C CYS A 125 -19.75 27.87 -19.02
N GLU A 126 -19.26 27.62 -20.24
CA GLU A 126 -17.88 27.22 -20.50
C GLU A 126 -17.09 28.43 -20.98
N VAL A 127 -15.90 28.64 -20.41
CA VAL A 127 -15.01 29.71 -20.85
C VAL A 127 -14.21 29.22 -22.05
N LEU A 128 -14.47 29.81 -23.22
CA LEU A 128 -13.84 29.42 -24.48
C LEU A 128 -12.54 30.20 -24.79
N ILE A 129 -12.19 31.19 -23.97
CA ILE A 129 -11.01 32.05 -24.15
C ILE A 129 -9.97 31.79 -23.06
N PRO A 130 -8.69 32.10 -23.32
CA PRO A 130 -7.66 32.07 -22.28
C PRO A 130 -8.07 32.88 -21.04
N THR A 131 -7.72 32.39 -19.85
CA THR A 131 -8.13 33.02 -18.58
C THR A 131 -7.56 34.43 -18.45
N GLU A 132 -6.45 34.73 -19.11
CA GLU A 132 -5.81 36.04 -19.15
C GLU A 132 -6.58 37.07 -19.98
N GLU A 133 -7.42 36.63 -20.91
CA GLU A 133 -8.24 37.48 -21.78
C GLU A 133 -9.65 37.73 -21.21
N LEU A 134 -10.00 37.05 -20.11
CA LEU A 134 -11.25 37.30 -19.39
C LEU A 134 -11.26 38.72 -18.79
N PRO A 135 -12.44 39.35 -18.66
CA PRO A 135 -12.57 40.56 -17.87
C PRO A 135 -12.06 40.33 -16.44
N GLN A 136 -11.32 41.32 -15.91
CA GLN A 136 -10.65 41.21 -14.61
C GLN A 136 -11.59 40.86 -13.45
N GLU A 137 -12.86 41.27 -13.53
CA GLU A 137 -13.92 40.97 -12.57
C GLU A 137 -14.26 39.47 -12.44
N TYR A 138 -13.90 38.65 -13.43
CA TYR A 138 -14.11 37.20 -13.44
C TYR A 138 -12.83 36.39 -13.17
N ILE A 139 -11.68 37.06 -12.94
CA ILE A 139 -10.38 36.41 -12.71
C ILE A 139 -10.08 36.34 -11.21
N ASN A 140 -9.96 35.13 -10.67
CA ASN A 140 -9.49 34.88 -9.30
C ASN A 140 -8.08 34.28 -9.31
N ARG A 141 -7.08 35.04 -8.85
CA ARG A 141 -5.69 34.56 -8.72
C ARG A 141 -5.44 33.97 -7.34
N LYS A 142 -4.97 32.71 -7.28
CA LYS A 142 -4.47 32.08 -6.05
C LYS A 142 -2.97 31.84 -6.19
N GLU A 143 -2.17 32.42 -5.30
CA GLU A 143 -0.76 32.09 -5.19
C GLU A 143 -0.61 30.77 -4.44
N VAL A 144 -0.04 29.76 -5.11
CA VAL A 144 0.23 28.45 -4.52
C VAL A 144 1.72 28.36 -4.21
N VAL A 145 2.06 28.50 -2.93
CA VAL A 145 3.40 28.19 -2.42
C VAL A 145 3.43 26.70 -2.07
N THR A 146 4.28 25.93 -2.75
CA THR A 146 4.46 24.50 -2.47
C THR A 146 5.89 24.20 -2.03
N PRO A 147 6.09 23.37 -0.99
CA PRO A 147 7.43 23.01 -0.55
C PRO A 147 8.09 22.05 -1.55
N ASP A 148 9.35 22.31 -1.89
CA ASP A 148 10.17 21.37 -2.68
C ASP A 148 10.64 20.19 -1.82
N LYS A 149 9.73 19.24 -1.60
CA LYS A 149 9.98 18.05 -0.80
C LYS A 149 11.16 17.21 -1.32
N LYS A 150 11.42 17.23 -2.64
CA LYS A 150 12.50 16.44 -3.23
C LYS A 150 13.86 16.99 -2.83
N ARG A 151 14.02 18.31 -2.92
CA ARG A 151 15.24 18.99 -2.49
C ARG A 151 15.45 18.88 -0.99
N ILE A 152 14.40 19.08 -0.19
CA ILE A 152 14.44 18.89 1.27
C ILE A 152 14.98 17.48 1.61
N ILE A 153 14.43 16.43 1.00
CA ILE A 153 14.89 15.05 1.25
C ILE A 153 16.34 14.84 0.79
N ALA A 154 16.74 15.44 -0.33
CA ALA A 154 18.11 15.32 -0.84
C ALA A 154 19.13 15.97 0.10
N ASP A 155 18.80 17.13 0.67
CA ASP A 155 19.64 17.83 1.64
C ASP A 155 19.78 17.03 2.93
N TRP A 156 18.68 16.46 3.44
CA TRP A 156 18.72 15.53 4.57
C TRP A 156 19.55 14.26 4.32
N LYS A 157 19.58 13.73 3.08
CA LYS A 157 20.45 12.58 2.72
C LYS A 157 21.93 12.93 2.79
N LYS A 158 22.28 14.20 2.55
CA LYS A 158 23.65 14.73 2.64
C LYS A 158 24.01 15.20 4.05
N GLY A 159 23.08 15.13 5.01
CA GLY A 159 23.28 15.59 6.38
C GLY A 159 23.08 17.10 6.56
N ILE A 160 22.45 17.79 5.60
CA ILE A 160 22.12 19.21 5.70
C ILE A 160 20.68 19.31 6.23
N PRO A 161 20.46 19.72 7.50
CA PRO A 161 19.12 19.89 8.03
C PRO A 161 18.43 21.10 7.38
N VAL A 162 17.14 20.98 7.12
CA VAL A 162 16.29 22.07 6.62
C VAL A 162 15.33 22.50 7.74
N ASP A 163 15.33 23.78 8.06
CA ASP A 163 14.49 24.32 9.14
C ASP A 163 12.99 24.04 8.92
N GLY A 164 12.29 23.74 10.01
CA GLY A 164 10.87 23.40 9.98
C GLY A 164 10.56 22.01 9.42
N THR A 165 11.56 21.14 9.23
CA THR A 165 11.36 19.78 8.71
C THR A 165 11.80 18.71 9.71
N HIS A 166 11.04 17.60 9.78
CA HIS A 166 11.34 16.44 10.61
C HIS A 166 11.57 15.21 9.72
N ILE A 167 12.60 14.43 10.00
CA ILE A 167 12.91 13.21 9.24
C ILE A 167 12.72 11.95 10.08
N GLU A 168 11.82 11.07 9.62
CA GLU A 168 11.67 9.73 10.19
C GLU A 168 12.44 8.71 9.33
N ARG A 169 13.32 7.93 9.96
CA ARG A 169 13.96 6.76 9.34
C ARG A 169 13.44 5.49 10.00
N LYS A 170 12.63 4.72 9.27
CA LYS A 170 12.04 3.46 9.76
C LYS A 170 12.91 2.28 9.33
N ARG A 171 13.24 1.40 10.27
CA ARG A 171 13.85 0.09 9.97
C ARG A 171 12.77 -0.83 9.40
N LYS A 172 13.15 -1.71 8.48
CA LYS A 172 12.26 -2.69 7.86
C LYS A 172 12.91 -4.07 7.90
N VAL A 173 12.11 -5.10 8.15
CA VAL A 173 12.50 -6.51 8.03
C VAL A 173 12.33 -6.95 6.58
N GLU A 174 13.33 -7.65 6.04
CA GLU A 174 13.27 -8.28 4.71
C GLU A 174 13.43 -9.79 4.87
N TYR A 175 12.49 -10.56 4.30
CA TYR A 175 12.57 -12.00 4.21
C TYR A 175 13.04 -12.38 2.79
N GLY A 176 13.94 -13.35 2.69
CA GLY A 176 14.51 -13.78 1.41
C GLY A 176 14.94 -15.24 1.45
N ILE A 177 14.93 -15.88 0.29
CA ILE A 177 15.38 -17.28 0.14
C ILE A 177 16.90 -17.28 -0.04
N ILE A 178 17.60 -18.08 0.77
CA ILE A 178 19.03 -18.31 0.59
C ILE A 178 19.24 -19.13 -0.68
N ALA A 179 20.03 -18.59 -1.59
CA ALA A 179 20.41 -19.24 -2.84
C ALA A 179 21.16 -20.55 -2.56
N LYS A 180 20.67 -21.67 -3.12
CA LYS A 180 21.35 -22.98 -2.95
C LYS A 180 22.40 -23.21 -4.03
N ASN A 181 22.30 -22.53 -5.17
CA ASN A 181 23.28 -22.55 -6.25
C ASN A 181 23.62 -21.14 -6.78
N ILE A 182 24.75 -21.01 -7.48
CA ILE A 182 25.25 -19.74 -8.06
C ILE A 182 24.20 -19.06 -8.97
N GLN A 183 23.35 -19.84 -9.65
CA GLN A 183 22.30 -19.33 -10.51
C GLN A 183 21.21 -18.56 -9.73
N ASP A 184 20.87 -19.01 -8.51
CA ASP A 184 19.87 -18.37 -7.66
C ASP A 184 20.36 -17.02 -7.11
N VAL A 185 21.68 -16.85 -6.98
CA VAL A 185 22.32 -15.58 -6.57
C VAL A 185 22.15 -14.51 -7.66
N GLN A 186 22.22 -14.90 -8.93
CA GLN A 186 22.07 -13.99 -10.07
C GLN A 186 20.62 -13.49 -10.19
N ASP A 187 19.63 -14.35 -9.98
CA ASP A 187 18.20 -13.99 -10.03
C ASP A 187 17.76 -13.09 -8.86
N ASN A 188 18.30 -13.32 -7.66
CA ASN A 188 18.06 -12.45 -6.51
C ASN A 188 18.67 -11.05 -6.68
N HIS A 189 19.84 -10.96 -7.32
CA HIS A 189 20.46 -9.67 -7.69
C HIS A 189 19.65 -8.91 -8.76
N GLN A 190 19.09 -9.63 -9.74
CA GLN A 190 18.25 -9.01 -10.78
C GLN A 190 16.90 -8.53 -10.22
N LYS A 191 16.22 -9.27 -9.35
CA LYS A 191 14.95 -8.83 -8.71
C LYS A 191 15.13 -7.58 -7.85
N ARG A 192 16.25 -7.47 -7.12
CA ARG A 192 16.60 -6.26 -6.33
C ARG A 192 16.85 -5.04 -7.21
N ASN A 193 17.43 -5.21 -8.40
CA ASN A 193 17.69 -4.14 -9.35
C ASN A 193 16.50 -3.83 -10.29
N GLY A 194 15.61 -4.79 -10.54
CA GLY A 194 14.41 -4.65 -11.38
C GLY A 194 13.33 -3.77 -10.75
N LYS A 195 13.19 -3.77 -9.40
CA LYS A 195 12.30 -2.83 -8.70
C LYS A 195 12.72 -1.36 -8.82
N LYS A 196 13.96 -1.07 -9.24
CA LYS A 196 14.40 0.31 -9.53
C LYS A 196 14.01 0.80 -10.94
N LYS A 197 13.57 -0.07 -11.87
CA LYS A 197 13.34 0.32 -13.27
C LYS A 197 11.89 0.59 -13.68
N VAL A 198 10.88 0.40 -12.82
CA VAL A 198 9.46 0.67 -13.19
C VAL A 198 9.01 2.10 -12.84
N SER A 199 9.90 2.97 -12.34
CA SER A 199 9.61 4.40 -12.11
C SER A 199 10.34 5.34 -13.07
N ALA A 200 10.66 4.86 -14.28
CA ALA A 200 11.22 5.71 -15.33
C ALA A 200 10.80 5.21 -16.73
N VAL A 201 9.50 5.30 -17.01
CA VAL A 201 9.01 5.49 -18.38
C VAL A 201 7.96 6.59 -18.29
N LYS A 202 8.38 7.79 -18.70
CA LYS A 202 7.50 8.83 -19.24
C LYS A 202 7.39 8.58 -20.73
#